data_AF-A0A923V2V9-F1
#
_entry.id   AF-A0A923V2V9-F1
#
_cell.length_a   1.000
_cell.length_b   1.000
_cell.length_c   1.000
_cell.angle_alpha   90.00
_cell.angle_beta   90.00
_cell.angle_gamma   90.00
#
_symmetry.space_group_name_H-M   'P 1'
#
loop_
_entity.id
_entity.type
_entity.pdbx_description
1 polymer ?
#
loop_
_entity_poly.entity_id
_entity_poly.type
_entity_poly.pdbx_seq_one_letter_code
_entity_poly.pdbx_strand_id
1 'polypeptide(L)' 'MAEEAHKKWYSPNLSMDLDLLIFGHAGIPVVLFPTSMGRYYENKDFKLIDAVEGFLNEGKIKIYCPDGIDK' A
#
# COMPACT_ATOMS: atom_id res chain seq x y z
N MET A 1 -13.24 -9.48 1.46
CA MET A 1 -12.58 -8.24 1.06
C MET A 1 -11.79 -7.74 2.23
N ALA A 2 -10.47 -7.82 2.12
CA ALA A 2 -9.53 -7.27 3.09
C ALA A 2 -9.82 -5.78 3.33
N GLU A 3 -9.68 -5.33 4.58
CA GLU A 3 -9.81 -3.92 4.94
C GLU A 3 -8.89 -3.06 4.08
N GLU A 4 -9.41 -1.96 3.54
CA GLU A 4 -8.68 -1.00 2.70
C GLU A 4 -8.82 0.40 3.29
N ALA A 5 -7.70 1.12 3.41
CA ALA A 5 -7.68 2.50 3.84
C ALA A 5 -6.73 3.33 3.00
N HIS A 6 -7.20 4.49 2.54
CA HIS A 6 -6.37 5.51 1.91
C HIS A 6 -6.02 6.60 2.92
N LYS A 7 -4.76 7.02 2.93
CA LYS A 7 -4.25 8.07 3.79
C LYS A 7 -3.33 8.98 3.01
N LYS A 8 -3.53 10.29 3.18
CA LYS A 8 -2.53 11.28 2.80
C LYS A 8 -1.56 11.48 3.96
N TRP A 9 -0.26 11.38 3.70
CA TRP A 9 0.78 11.51 4.70
C TRP A 9 1.82 12.54 4.27
N TYR A 10 2.00 13.58 5.07
CA TYR A 10 3.07 14.55 4.86
C TYR A 10 4.42 13.94 5.24
N SER A 11 5.32 13.82 4.28
CA SER A 11 6.70 13.37 4.48
C SER A 11 7.60 14.57 4.75
N PRO A 12 8.10 14.78 5.99
CA PRO A 12 9.02 15.87 6.28
C PRO A 12 10.35 15.73 5.52
N ASN A 13 10.79 14.50 5.25
CA ASN A 13 12.02 14.23 4.51
C ASN A 13 11.92 14.58 3.02
N LEU A 14 10.71 14.56 2.45
CA LEU A 14 10.46 14.93 1.06
C LEU A 14 9.79 16.30 0.93
N SER A 15 9.40 16.91 2.05
CA SER A 15 8.67 18.18 2.12
C SER A 15 7.40 18.19 1.23
N MET A 16 6.71 17.05 1.15
CA MET A 16 5.50 16.90 0.34
C MET A 16 4.53 15.88 0.93
N ASP A 17 3.27 15.99 0.53
CA ASP A 17 2.27 14.94 0.79
C ASP A 17 2.51 13.74 -0.13
N LEU A 18 2.44 12.55 0.44
CA LEU A 18 2.37 11.28 -0.27
C LEU A 18 1.01 10.62 -0.03
N ASP A 19 0.49 9.99 -1.08
CA ASP A 19 -0.63 9.07 -0.95
C ASP A 19 -0.14 7.70 -0.46
N LEU A 20 -0.94 7.07 0.40
CA LEU A 20 -0.65 5.77 0.98
C LEU A 20 -1.93 4.95 0.97
N LEU A 21 -1.88 3.77 0.36
CA LEU A 21 -2.96 2.78 0.42
C LEU A 21 -2.55 1.63 1.33
N ILE A 22 -3.46 1.21 2.21
CA ILE A 22 -3.19 0.27 3.28
C ILE A 22 -4.19 -0.87 3.18
N PHE A 23 -3.71 -2.10 3.32
CA PHE A 23 -4.56 -3.29 3.33
C PHE A 23 -4.33 -4.15 4.56
N GLY A 24 -5.41 -4.68 5.12
CA GLY A 24 -5.41 -5.57 6.28
C GLY A 24 -5.34 -4.84 7.62
N HIS A 25 -5.62 -5.58 8.69
CA HIS A 25 -5.80 -5.00 10.02
C HIS A 25 -4.66 -5.31 11.00
N ALA A 26 -3.90 -6.39 10.81
CA ALA A 26 -2.87 -6.87 11.73
C ALA A 26 -1.77 -7.68 11.02
N GLY A 27 -0.75 -8.10 11.76
CA GLY A 27 0.30 -9.00 11.26
C GLY A 27 1.60 -8.30 10.88
N ILE A 28 2.42 -8.99 10.09
CA ILE A 28 3.74 -8.49 9.66
C ILE A 28 3.53 -7.31 8.69
N PRO A 29 4.16 -6.15 8.94
CA PRO A 29 4.09 -5.03 8.01
C PRO A 29 4.90 -5.31 6.75
N VAL A 30 4.28 -5.10 5.58
CA VAL A 30 4.90 -5.26 4.27
C VAL A 30 4.76 -3.95 3.51
N VAL A 31 5.88 -3.40 3.03
CA VAL A 31 5.88 -2.18 2.21
C VAL A 31 6.07 -2.59 0.75
N LEU A 32 5.12 -2.18 -0.10
CA LEU A 32 5.18 -2.42 -1.54
C LEU A 32 5.29 -1.10 -2.27
N PHE A 33 6.46 -0.82 -2.83
CA PHE A 33 6.64 0.33 -3.70
C PHE A 33 6.05 0.03 -5.09
N PRO A 34 5.50 1.05 -5.77
CA PRO A 34 5.16 0.91 -7.17
C PRO A 34 6.43 0.76 -8.02
N THR A 35 6.25 0.27 -9.24
CA THR A 35 7.27 0.30 -10.27
C THR A 35 7.56 1.74 -10.72
N SER A 36 8.60 1.94 -11.55
CA SER A 36 8.96 3.26 -12.09
C SER A 36 7.77 3.91 -12.80
N MET A 37 7.50 5.18 -12.48
CA MET A 37 6.30 5.92 -12.95
C MET A 37 4.94 5.33 -12.52
N GLY A 38 4.94 4.31 -11.65
CA GLY A 38 3.74 3.72 -11.08
C GLY A 38 3.16 4.54 -9.94
N ARG A 39 2.01 4.11 -9.43
CA ARG A 39 1.26 4.79 -8.36
C ARG A 39 0.95 3.86 -7.18
N TYR A 40 0.62 4.43 -6.04
CA TYR A 40 0.25 3.69 -4.81
C TYR A 40 -0.85 2.61 -5.01
N TYR A 41 -1.71 2.74 -6.02
CA TYR A 41 -2.78 1.78 -6.33
C TYR A 41 -2.36 0.66 -7.31
N GLU A 42 -1.14 0.72 -7.87
CA GLU A 42 -0.65 -0.19 -8.90
C GLU A 42 -0.76 -1.68 -8.48
N ASN A 43 -0.31 -2.01 -7.27
CA ASN A 43 -0.37 -3.38 -6.76
C ASN A 43 -1.82 -3.92 -6.64
N LYS A 44 -2.80 -3.04 -6.43
CA LYS A 44 -4.22 -3.41 -6.41
C LYS A 44 -4.73 -3.65 -7.84
N ASP A 45 -4.43 -2.73 -8.75
CA ASP A 45 -4.85 -2.82 -10.16
C ASP A 45 -4.29 -4.08 -10.85
N PHE A 46 -3.04 -4.44 -10.53
CA PHE A 46 -2.39 -5.66 -11.00
C PHE A 46 -2.69 -6.91 -10.17
N LYS A 47 -3.72 -6.89 -9.32
CA LYS A 47 -4.25 -8.09 -8.64
C LYS A 47 -3.31 -8.74 -7.62
N LEU A 48 -2.24 -8.07 -7.20
CA LEU A 48 -1.35 -8.58 -6.16
C LEU A 48 -2.09 -8.70 -4.82
N ILE A 49 -2.91 -7.69 -4.48
CA ILE A 49 -3.70 -7.71 -3.25
C ILE A 49 -4.71 -8.87 -3.24
N ASP A 50 -5.36 -9.11 -4.39
CA ASP A 50 -6.31 -10.22 -4.56
C ASP A 50 -5.61 -11.57 -4.38
N ALA A 51 -4.37 -11.72 -4.87
CA ALA A 51 -3.59 -12.95 -4.75
C ALA A 51 -3.18 -13.29 -3.30
N VAL A 52 -3.11 -12.30 -2.40
CA VAL A 52 -2.71 -12.47 -1.00
C VAL A 52 -3.85 -12.22 0.00
N GLU A 53 -5.10 -12.12 -0.48
CA GLU A 53 -6.25 -11.72 0.33
C GLU A 53 -6.45 -12.61 1.57
N GLY A 54 -6.18 -13.92 1.46
CA GLY A 54 -6.26 -14.85 2.59
C GLY A 54 -5.34 -14.45 3.74
N PHE A 55 -4.10 -14.05 3.47
CA PHE A 55 -3.16 -13.61 4.50
C PHE A 55 -3.57 -12.28 5.14
N LEU A 56 -4.16 -11.38 4.35
CA LEU A 56 -4.69 -10.10 4.84
C LEU A 56 -5.89 -10.31 5.77
N ASN A 57 -6.85 -11.15 5.36
CA ASN A 57 -8.07 -11.46 6.10
C ASN A 57 -7.78 -12.23 7.40
N GLU A 58 -6.78 -13.10 7.40
CA GLU A 58 -6.33 -13.81 8.60
C GLU A 58 -5.47 -12.94 9.52
N GLY A 59 -5.17 -11.68 9.14
CA GLY A 59 -4.33 -10.78 9.91
C GLY A 59 -2.87 -11.23 10.02
N LYS A 60 -2.38 -12.02 9.06
CA LYS A 60 -0.99 -12.50 9.01
C LYS A 60 -0.05 -11.42 8.47
N ILE A 61 -0.53 -10.59 7.55
CA ILE A 61 0.22 -9.48 6.97
C ILE A 61 -0.63 -8.22 6.93
N LYS A 62 0.03 -7.06 6.95
CA LYS A 62 -0.57 -5.75 6.70
C LYS A 62 0.28 -5.02 5.67
N ILE A 63 -0.34 -4.67 4.53
CA ILE A 63 0.37 -4.11 3.38
C ILE A 63 0.23 -2.60 3.35
N TYR A 64 1.32 -1.91 3.03
CA TYR A 64 1.42 -0.47 2.88
C TYR A 64 2.00 -0.15 1.50
N CYS A 65 1.23 0.55 0.68
CA CYS A 65 1.61 0.97 -0.67
C CYS A 65 1.78 2.50 -0.68
N PRO A 66 2.97 3.04 -0.36
CA PRO A 66 3.25 4.47 -0.54
C PRO A 66 3.33 4.83 -2.02
N ASP A 67 2.97 6.07 -2.36
CA ASP A 67 3.09 6.56 -3.74
C ASP A 67 4.55 6.75 -4.17
N GLY A 68 4.76 6.70 -5.49
CA GLY A 68 6.04 7.03 -6.11
C GLY A 68 6.31 8.54 -6.09
N ILE A 69 7.58 8.92 -6.17
CA ILE A 69 8.03 10.31 -6.32
C ILE A 69 8.53 10.65 -7.73
N ASP A 70 8.59 9.63 -8.60
CA ASP A 70 9.00 9.80 -9.99
C ASP A 70 7.98 10.71 -10.70
N LYS A 71 8.49 11.79 -11.31
CA LYS A 71 7.74 12.78 -12.10
C LYS A 71 8.43 13.03 -13.43
#